data_AF-A0A1S9A841-F1
#
_entry.id   AF-A0A1S9A841-F1
#
_cell.length_a   1.000
_cell.length_b   1.000
_cell.length_c   1.000
_cell.angle_alpha   90.00
_cell.angle_beta   90.00
_cell.angle_gamma   90.00
#
_symmetry.space_group_name_H-M   'P 1'
#
loop_
_entity.id
_entity.type
_entity.pdbx_description
1 polymer ?
#
loop_
_entity_poly.entity_id
_entity_poly.type
_entity_poly.pdbx_seq_one_letter_code
_entity_poly.pdbx_strand_id
1 'polypeptide(L)'
;MAMMEEFKKFAMRGNVVDLAVGVIIGGAFGKIVDSLVQDIIMPPIGKLFGGLDFASYYIPLNGQAYNLPLAEAKKAGAVLAYGNFLTILLNFILLAFVIFQMVKIINRLRGPAPEEKPAPLATPEDIILLREIRDSLKRP
;
A
#
# COMPACT_ATOMS: atom_id res chain seq x y z
N MET A 1 -8.62 30.50 -21.62
CA MET A 1 -7.62 31.06 -20.69
C MET A 1 -8.05 30.87 -19.22
N ALA A 2 -9.30 31.16 -18.85
CA ALA A 2 -9.79 31.04 -17.46
C ALA A 2 -9.71 29.62 -16.86
N MET A 3 -10.15 28.58 -17.58
CA MET A 3 -10.13 27.20 -17.06
C MET A 3 -8.71 26.67 -16.78
N MET A 4 -7.71 27.02 -17.60
CA MET A 4 -6.33 26.57 -17.42
C MET A 4 -5.68 27.26 -16.21
N GLU A 5 -5.99 28.54 -16.00
CA GLU A 5 -5.58 29.31 -14.81
C GLU A 5 -6.26 28.80 -13.53
N GLU A 6 -7.56 28.49 -13.58
CA GLU A 6 -8.30 27.90 -12.47
C GLU A 6 -7.82 26.49 -12.14
N PHE A 7 -7.56 25.67 -13.16
CA PHE A 7 -6.97 24.34 -13.00
C PHE A 7 -5.57 24.41 -12.41
N LYS A 8 -4.73 25.34 -12.87
CA LYS A 8 -3.40 25.59 -12.28
C LYS A 8 -3.52 26.01 -10.82
N LYS A 9 -4.43 26.92 -10.47
CA LYS A 9 -4.68 27.32 -9.07
C LYS A 9 -5.22 26.17 -8.21
N PHE A 10 -6.03 25.29 -8.76
CA PHE A 10 -6.51 24.09 -8.08
C PHE A 10 -5.41 23.05 -7.88
N ALA A 11 -4.64 22.76 -8.93
CA ALA A 11 -3.55 21.80 -8.92
C ALA A 11 -2.37 22.25 -8.05
N MET A 12 -2.11 23.56 -7.93
CA MET A 12 -1.07 24.11 -7.06
C MET A 12 -1.47 24.21 -5.58
N ARG A 13 -2.68 23.74 -5.19
CA ARG A 13 -2.99 23.54 -3.77
C ARG A 13 -2.05 22.44 -3.24
N GLY A 14 -1.09 22.81 -2.39
CA GLY A 14 0.00 21.91 -1.95
C GLY A 14 -0.46 20.52 -1.49
N ASN A 15 -1.57 20.45 -0.76
CA ASN A 15 -2.15 19.17 -0.31
C ASN A 15 -2.55 18.21 -1.47
N VAL A 16 -2.94 18.74 -2.63
CA VAL A 16 -3.32 17.91 -3.80
C VAL A 16 -2.10 17.34 -4.50
N VAL A 17 -1.02 18.13 -4.61
CA VAL A 17 0.25 17.68 -5.21
C VAL A 17 0.91 16.62 -4.34
N ASP A 18 1.00 16.86 -3.03
CA ASP A 18 1.61 15.90 -2.10
C ASP A 18 0.82 14.59 -2.04
N LEU A 19 -0.52 14.67 -2.07
CA LEU A 19 -1.39 13.50 -2.17
C LEU A 19 -1.17 12.75 -3.49
N ALA A 20 -1.11 13.45 -4.62
CA ALA A 20 -0.90 12.84 -5.93
C ALA A 20 0.45 12.12 -6.00
N VAL A 21 1.52 12.75 -5.51
CA VAL A 21 2.85 12.15 -5.42
C VAL A 21 2.82 10.93 -4.50
N GLY A 22 2.17 11.01 -3.33
CA GLY A 22 2.03 9.89 -2.40
C GLY A 22 1.31 8.69 -3.02
N VAL A 23 0.23 8.91 -3.77
CA VAL A 23 -0.51 7.83 -4.45
C VAL A 23 0.30 7.21 -5.58
N ILE A 24 0.99 8.02 -6.40
CA ILE A 24 1.81 7.52 -7.50
C ILE A 24 2.99 6.70 -6.97
N ILE A 25 3.70 7.23 -5.97
CA ILE A 25 4.83 6.52 -5.33
C ILE A 25 4.33 5.26 -4.63
N GLY A 26 3.20 5.32 -3.90
CA GLY A 26 2.60 4.17 -3.24
C GLY A 26 2.23 3.05 -4.21
N GLY A 27 1.61 3.38 -5.33
CA GLY A 27 1.26 2.41 -6.37
C GLY A 27 2.48 1.82 -7.09
N ALA A 28 3.49 2.64 -7.38
CA ALA A 28 4.74 2.15 -7.98
C ALA A 28 5.54 1.27 -7.02
N PHE A 29 5.60 1.65 -5.74
CA PHE A 29 6.29 0.90 -4.70
C PHE A 29 5.63 -0.46 -4.48
N GLY A 30 4.29 -0.54 -4.47
CA GLY A 30 3.56 -1.82 -4.40
C GLY A 30 4.02 -2.82 -5.46
N LYS A 31 4.17 -2.39 -6.72
CA LYS A 31 4.66 -3.25 -7.81
C LYS A 31 6.08 -3.77 -7.60
N ILE A 32 6.96 -2.95 -7.01
CA ILE A 32 8.33 -3.36 -6.70
C ILE A 32 8.31 -4.47 -5.64
N VAL A 33 7.48 -4.30 -4.60
CA VAL A 33 7.33 -5.32 -3.55
C VAL A 33 6.70 -6.59 -4.12
N ASP A 34 5.66 -6.48 -4.95
CA ASP A 34 5.01 -7.62 -5.59
C ASP A 34 6.01 -8.44 -6.44
N SER A 35 6.82 -7.78 -7.26
CA SER A 35 7.88 -8.43 -8.05
C SER A 35 8.94 -9.08 -7.17
N LEU A 36 9.37 -8.42 -6.09
CA LEU A 36 10.31 -9.02 -5.13
C LEU A 36 9.75 -10.33 -4.52
N VAL A 37 8.45 -10.38 -4.21
CA VAL A 37 7.84 -11.60 -3.67
C VAL A 37 7.68 -12.66 -4.75
N GLN A 38 7.08 -12.31 -5.89
CA GLN A 38 6.73 -13.25 -6.95
C GLN A 38 7.93 -13.77 -7.72
N ASP A 39 8.90 -12.90 -8.00
CA ASP A 39 10.01 -13.23 -8.90
C ASP A 39 11.28 -13.66 -8.16
N ILE A 40 11.45 -13.25 -6.89
CA ILE A 40 12.68 -13.53 -6.12
C ILE A 40 12.43 -14.46 -4.94
N ILE A 41 11.38 -14.24 -4.15
CA ILE A 41 11.11 -15.05 -2.94
C ILE A 41 10.39 -16.36 -3.28
N MET A 42 9.41 -16.31 -4.19
CA MET A 42 8.59 -17.47 -4.55
C MET A 42 9.35 -18.59 -5.26
N PRO A 43 10.28 -18.36 -6.21
CA PRO A 43 10.94 -19.48 -6.90
C PRO A 43 11.80 -20.37 -5.99
N PRO A 44 12.60 -19.84 -5.05
CA PRO A 44 13.31 -20.65 -4.05
C PRO A 44 12.36 -21.40 -3.10
N ILE A 45 11.30 -20.75 -2.63
CA ILE A 45 10.28 -21.37 -1.77
C ILE A 45 9.57 -22.50 -2.53
N GLY A 46 9.13 -22.23 -3.76
CA GLY A 46 8.54 -23.21 -4.66
C GLY A 46 9.46 -24.39 -4.89
N LYS A 47 10.76 -24.16 -5.11
CA LYS A 47 11.74 -25.25 -5.29
C LYS A 47 11.95 -26.09 -4.03
N LEU A 48 11.99 -25.47 -2.85
CA LEU A 48 12.24 -26.16 -1.58
C LEU A 48 11.04 -26.98 -1.10
N PHE A 49 9.83 -26.50 -1.35
CA PHE A 49 8.59 -27.14 -0.92
C PHE A 49 7.91 -27.99 -2.02
N GLY A 50 8.58 -28.20 -3.15
CA GLY A 50 8.14 -29.14 -4.20
C GLY A 50 7.05 -28.61 -5.13
N GLY A 51 7.05 -27.31 -5.40
CA GLY A 51 6.05 -26.64 -6.22
C GLY A 51 4.79 -26.40 -5.41
N LEU A 52 4.82 -25.41 -4.50
CA LEU A 52 3.64 -24.87 -3.79
C LEU A 52 2.68 -24.16 -4.76
N ASP A 53 2.41 -24.75 -5.91
CA ASP A 53 1.28 -24.36 -6.73
C ASP A 53 0.05 -25.05 -6.20
N PHE A 54 -0.42 -24.59 -5.03
CA PHE A 54 -1.73 -24.98 -4.57
C PHE A 54 -2.79 -24.51 -5.55
N ALA A 55 -2.50 -23.56 -6.47
CA ALA A 55 -3.48 -23.06 -7.41
C ALA A 55 -4.17 -24.23 -8.11
N SER A 56 -3.39 -25.21 -8.59
CA SER A 56 -3.81 -26.45 -9.26
C SER A 56 -4.76 -27.38 -8.47
N TYR A 57 -4.94 -27.17 -7.16
CA TYR A 57 -5.89 -27.93 -6.35
C TYR A 57 -7.29 -27.32 -6.41
N TYR A 58 -8.20 -28.04 -7.06
CA TYR A 58 -9.59 -27.65 -7.20
C TYR A 58 -10.54 -28.84 -7.05
N ILE A 59 -11.74 -28.59 -6.52
CA ILE A 59 -12.84 -29.56 -6.53
C ILE A 59 -13.83 -29.13 -7.60
N PRO A 60 -14.00 -29.90 -8.69
CA PRO A 60 -15.05 -29.63 -9.68
C PRO A 60 -16.42 -29.91 -9.06
N LEU A 61 -17.30 -28.91 -9.01
CA LEU A 61 -18.66 -29.06 -8.47
C LEU A 61 -19.67 -29.57 -9.51
N ASN A 62 -19.20 -29.84 -10.74
CA ASN A 62 -20.00 -30.25 -11.90
C ASN A 62 -19.78 -31.72 -12.31
N GLY A 63 -19.09 -32.53 -11.50
CA GLY A 63 -18.85 -33.95 -11.80
C GLY A 63 -17.80 -34.23 -12.90
N GLN A 64 -16.99 -33.24 -13.29
CA GLN A 64 -15.92 -33.42 -14.28
C GLN A 64 -14.67 -34.10 -13.71
N ALA A 65 -13.95 -34.83 -14.57
CA ALA A 65 -12.71 -35.53 -14.20
C ALA A 65 -11.58 -34.57 -13.75
N TYR A 66 -10.80 -35.00 -12.76
CA TYR A 66 -9.74 -34.25 -12.06
C TYR A 66 -8.49 -33.88 -12.89
N ASN A 67 -8.55 -33.92 -14.23
CA ASN A 67 -7.36 -33.86 -15.09
C ASN A 67 -7.35 -32.71 -16.12
N LEU A 68 -8.14 -31.65 -15.93
CA LEU A 68 -8.09 -30.48 -16.81
C LEU A 68 -7.26 -29.35 -16.18
N PRO A 69 -6.46 -28.61 -16.97
CA PRO A 69 -5.84 -27.38 -16.50
C PRO A 69 -6.91 -26.44 -15.91
N LEU A 70 -6.61 -25.78 -14.79
CA LEU A 70 -7.56 -24.92 -14.07
C LEU A 70 -8.26 -23.86 -14.92
N ALA A 71 -7.56 -23.36 -15.94
CA ALA A 71 -8.10 -22.39 -16.89
C ALA A 71 -9.23 -22.98 -17.75
N GLU A 72 -9.20 -24.27 -18.04
CA GLU A 72 -10.22 -24.99 -18.81
C GLU A 72 -11.34 -25.49 -17.89
N ALA A 73 -11.01 -25.97 -16.69
CA ALA A 73 -11.99 -26.38 -15.69
C ALA A 73 -12.89 -25.21 -15.23
N LYS A 74 -12.33 -24.01 -15.02
CA LYS A 74 -13.10 -22.79 -14.70
C LYS A 74 -14.01 -22.33 -15.84
N LYS A 75 -13.66 -22.64 -17.10
CA LYS A 75 -14.51 -22.32 -18.27
C LYS A 75 -15.60 -23.37 -18.48
N ALA A 76 -15.36 -24.61 -18.06
CA ALA A 76 -16.26 -25.74 -18.26
C ALA A 76 -17.32 -25.90 -17.14
N GLY A 77 -17.19 -25.19 -16.01
CA GLY A 77 -18.22 -25.09 -14.98
C GLY A 77 -17.75 -24.48 -13.66
N ALA A 78 -18.63 -24.49 -12.65
CA ALA A 78 -18.29 -23.99 -11.32
C ALA A 78 -17.28 -24.93 -10.63
N VAL A 79 -16.15 -24.35 -10.23
CA VAL A 79 -15.03 -25.07 -9.63
C VAL A 79 -14.64 -24.40 -8.32
N LEU A 80 -14.58 -25.18 -7.24
CA LEU A 80 -14.11 -24.70 -5.95
C LEU A 80 -12.58 -24.78 -5.92
N ALA A 81 -11.92 -23.70 -6.34
CA ALA A 81 -10.46 -23.57 -6.39
C ALA A 81 -9.88 -23.13 -5.04
N TYR A 82 -10.06 -23.96 -4.01
CA TYR A 82 -9.57 -23.68 -2.64
C TYR A 82 -8.06 -23.51 -2.60
N GLY A 83 -7.31 -24.22 -3.45
CA GLY A 83 -5.87 -24.11 -3.48
C GLY A 83 -5.37 -22.80 -4.10
N ASN A 84 -6.11 -22.19 -5.03
CA ASN A 84 -5.82 -20.84 -5.51
C ASN A 84 -6.02 -19.79 -4.40
N PHE A 85 -7.07 -19.94 -3.58
CA PHE A 85 -7.27 -19.07 -2.42
C PHE A 85 -6.12 -19.21 -1.41
N LEU A 86 -5.69 -20.45 -1.11
CA LEU A 86 -4.57 -20.69 -0.20
C LEU A 86 -3.25 -20.09 -0.74
N THR A 87 -3.04 -20.18 -2.05
CA THR A 87 -1.88 -19.56 -2.74
C THR A 87 -1.90 -18.04 -2.59
N ILE A 88 -3.04 -17.41 -2.84
CA ILE A 88 -3.19 -15.95 -2.67
C ILE A 88 -2.97 -15.54 -1.21
N LEU A 89 -3.53 -16.31 -0.26
CA LEU A 89 -3.35 -16.06 1.18
C LEU A 89 -1.88 -16.16 1.59
N LEU A 90 -1.17 -17.19 1.13
CA LEU A 90 0.26 -17.37 1.40
C LEU A 90 1.08 -16.22 0.80
N ASN A 91 0.79 -15.84 -0.45
CA ASN A 91 1.45 -14.71 -1.12
C ASN A 91 1.23 -13.40 -0.34
N PHE A 92 0.02 -13.16 0.16
CA PHE A 92 -0.29 -11.99 0.97
C PHE A 92 0.50 -11.98 2.29
N ILE A 93 0.62 -13.12 2.97
CA ILE A 93 1.42 -13.24 4.20
C ILE A 93 2.91 -12.97 3.91
N LEU A 94 3.44 -13.54 2.82
CA LEU A 94 4.82 -13.31 2.39
C LEU A 94 5.05 -11.84 2.03
N LEU A 95 4.12 -11.21 1.31
CA LEU A 95 4.16 -9.79 0.97
C LEU A 95 4.16 -8.90 2.21
N ALA A 96 3.25 -9.15 3.15
CA ALA A 96 3.20 -8.43 4.42
C ALA A 96 4.52 -8.59 5.20
N PHE A 97 5.10 -9.79 5.21
CA PHE A 97 6.37 -10.06 5.87
C PHE A 97 7.54 -9.30 5.22
N VAL A 98 7.62 -9.27 3.89
CA VAL A 98 8.66 -8.55 3.16
C VAL A 98 8.52 -7.03 3.36
N ILE A 99 7.31 -6.48 3.28
CA ILE A 99 7.05 -5.06 3.56
C ILE A 99 7.47 -4.71 4.98
N PHE A 100 7.09 -5.54 5.96
CA PHE A 100 7.48 -5.35 7.35
C PHE A 100 9.01 -5.33 7.50
N GLN A 101 9.71 -6.26 6.85
CA GLN A 101 11.16 -6.33 6.92
C GLN A 101 11.84 -5.13 6.24
N MET A 102 11.30 -4.63 5.12
CA MET A 102 11.77 -3.40 4.48
C MET A 102 11.57 -2.17 5.37
N VAL A 103 10.38 -1.98 5.92
CA VAL A 103 10.08 -0.87 6.84
C VAL A 103 10.99 -0.95 8.07
N LYS A 104 11.22 -2.15 8.62
CA LYS A 104 12.15 -2.37 9.73
C LYS A 104 13.57 -1.97 9.38
N ILE A 105 14.05 -2.29 8.18
CA ILE A 105 15.39 -1.90 7.71
C ILE A 105 15.47 -0.37 7.56
N ILE A 106 14.48 0.25 6.93
CA ILE A 106 14.43 1.70 6.76
C ILE A 106 14.39 2.40 8.12
N ASN A 107 13.56 1.94 9.06
CA ASN A 107 13.49 2.48 10.42
C ASN A 107 14.81 2.29 11.18
N ARG A 108 15.52 1.19 10.94
CA ARG A 108 16.85 0.95 11.52
C ARG A 108 17.91 1.89 10.93
N LEU A 109 17.84 2.18 9.63
CA LEU A 109 18.77 3.07 8.93
C LEU A 109 18.50 4.56 9.19
N ARG A 110 17.24 4.95 9.39
CA ARG A 110 16.84 6.32 9.75
C ARG A 110 17.28 6.72 11.17
N GLY A 111 17.79 5.79 11.98
CA GLY A 111 18.10 6.01 13.40
C GLY A 111 16.82 6.28 14.21
N PRO A 112 16.91 6.47 15.55
CA PRO A 112 15.82 7.10 16.27
C PRO A 112 15.60 8.46 15.61
N ALA A 113 14.44 8.64 14.95
CA ALA A 113 14.04 9.95 14.50
C ALA A 113 14.16 10.87 15.73
N PRO A 114 14.89 12.00 15.65
CA PRO A 114 14.66 13.06 16.63
C PRO A 114 13.16 13.20 16.69
N GLU A 115 12.56 13.10 17.88
CA GLU A 115 11.17 13.49 18.04
C GLU A 115 11.07 14.84 17.36
N GLU A 116 10.44 14.88 16.19
CA GLU A 116 9.89 16.10 15.65
C GLU A 116 8.82 16.44 16.68
N LYS A 117 9.25 17.11 17.76
CA LYS A 117 8.38 17.97 18.53
C LYS A 117 7.64 18.72 17.44
N PRO A 118 6.31 18.51 17.29
CA PRO A 118 5.58 19.17 16.23
C PRO A 118 6.01 20.62 16.29
N ALA A 119 6.66 21.09 15.22
CA ALA A 119 7.15 22.46 15.17
C ALA A 119 5.98 23.29 15.67
N PRO A 120 6.11 24.03 16.79
CA PRO A 120 4.96 24.65 17.42
C PRO A 120 4.25 25.39 16.30
N LEU A 121 3.05 24.91 15.97
CA LEU A 121 2.26 25.44 14.85
C LEU A 121 2.38 26.94 14.99
N ALA A 122 3.05 27.60 14.03
CA ALA A 122 3.29 29.03 14.12
C ALA A 122 1.94 29.62 14.44
N THR A 123 1.79 30.12 15.67
CA THR A 123 0.47 30.46 16.19
C THR A 123 -0.14 31.39 15.17
N PRO A 124 -1.29 31.04 14.57
CA PRO A 124 -1.89 31.87 13.53
C PRO A 124 -1.88 33.32 14.00
N GLU A 125 -1.58 34.27 13.10
CA GLU A 125 -1.48 35.68 13.47
C GLU A 125 -2.74 36.16 14.22
N ASP A 126 -3.90 35.62 13.88
CA ASP A 126 -5.16 35.84 14.60
C ASP A 126 -5.06 35.52 16.10
N ILE A 127 -4.41 34.42 16.48
CA ILE A 127 -4.22 34.03 17.89
C ILE A 127 -3.23 34.96 18.58
N ILE A 128 -2.22 35.47 17.86
CA ILE A 128 -1.26 36.46 18.38
C ILE A 128 -1.96 37.80 18.60
N LEU A 129 -2.70 38.29 17.60
CA LEU A 129 -3.49 39.51 17.68
C LEU A 129 -4.53 39.45 18.79
N LEU A 130 -5.24 38.32 18.94
CA LEU A 130 -6.20 38.13 20.03
C LEU A 130 -5.53 38.13 21.41
N ARG A 131 -4.28 37.64 21.54
CA ARG A 131 -3.50 37.76 22.78
C ARG A 131 -3.10 39.21 23.06
N GLU A 132 -2.63 39.92 22.06
CA GLU A 132 -2.27 41.35 22.18
C GLU A 132 -3.48 42.22 22.53
N ILE A 133 -4.65 41.95 21.92
CA ILE A 133 -5.91 42.64 22.25
C ILE A 133 -6.32 42.34 23.68
N ARG A 134 -6.28 41.06 24.11
CA ARG A 134 -6.57 40.67 25.50
C ARG A 134 -5.66 41.39 26.49
N ASP A 135 -4.37 41.45 26.20
CA ASP A 135 -3.38 42.05 27.10
C ASP A 135 -3.48 43.58 27.12
N SER A 136 -3.90 44.19 26.00
CA SER A 136 -4.24 45.62 25.92
C SER A 136 -5.52 45.97 26.69
N LEU A 137 -6.53 45.10 26.67
CA LEU A 137 -7.77 45.28 27.45
C LEU A 137 -7.60 44.99 28.96
N LYS A 138 -6.55 44.23 29.33
CA LYS A 138 -6.21 43.93 30.73
C LYS A 138 -5.39 45.04 31.39
N ARG A 139 -4.81 45.95 30.60
CA ARG A 139 -4.18 47.17 31.12
C ARG A 139 -5.31 48.16 31.45
N PRO A 140 -5.41 48.63 32.72
CA PRO A 140 -6.47 49.55 33.15
C PRO A 140 -6.40 50.90 32.44
#